data_AF-A0A2G6GD30-F1
#
_entry.id   AF-A0A2G6GD30-F1
#
_cell.length_a   1.000
_cell.length_b   1.000
_cell.length_c   1.000
_cell.angle_alpha   90.00
_cell.angle_beta   90.00
_cell.angle_gamma   90.00
#
_symmetry.space_group_name_H-M   'P 1'
#
loop_
_entity.id
_entity.type
_entity.pdbx_description
1 polymer ?
#
loop_
_entity_poly.entity_id
_entity_poly.type
_entity_poly.pdbx_seq_one_letter_code
_entity_poly.pdbx_strand_id
1 'polypeptide(L)'
;MPVRTRSPAPDFFIAIYMANSHGLTSRIVKKQAAARKLAKNKKKAAQVYIGNENPQVRKNTSYKQRTQYFENKKNFPKKKLPTKKVDKLIEMGILDERGFFKKGKKKNFITKTMLDEKGLDFYGMPRS
;
A
#
# COMPACT_ATOMS: atom_id res chain seq x y z
N MET A 1 -51.41 22.02 -25.31
CA MET A 1 -49.95 22.14 -25.12
C MET A 1 -49.27 21.11 -26.02
N PRO A 2 -48.45 21.50 -27.01
CA PRO A 2 -47.80 20.53 -27.89
C PRO A 2 -46.64 19.83 -27.18
N VAL A 3 -46.62 18.50 -27.22
CA VAL A 3 -45.56 17.66 -26.65
C VAL A 3 -44.29 17.86 -27.49
N ARG A 4 -43.26 18.51 -26.92
CA ARG A 4 -41.95 18.63 -27.54
C ARG A 4 -41.28 17.24 -27.61
N THR A 5 -41.37 16.58 -28.76
CA THR A 5 -40.52 15.43 -29.07
C THR A 5 -39.08 15.93 -29.28
N ARG A 6 -38.18 15.63 -28.34
CA ARG A 6 -36.76 15.97 -28.50
C ARG A 6 -36.17 15.12 -29.61
N SER A 7 -35.76 15.75 -30.72
CA SER A 7 -34.93 15.14 -31.75
C SER A 7 -33.66 14.56 -31.10
N PRO A 8 -33.26 13.31 -31.38
CA PRO A 8 -32.05 12.76 -30.80
C PRO A 8 -30.83 13.56 -31.26
N ALA A 9 -29.88 13.78 -30.34
CA ALA A 9 -28.66 14.55 -30.58
C ALA A 9 -27.88 14.02 -31.80
N PRO A 10 -27.19 14.88 -32.57
CA PRO A 10 -26.51 14.51 -33.83
C PRO A 10 -25.53 13.33 -33.67
N ASP A 11 -24.86 13.24 -32.53
CA ASP A 11 -23.95 12.13 -32.18
C ASP A 11 -24.63 10.75 -32.18
N PHE A 12 -25.94 10.72 -31.94
CA PHE A 12 -26.73 9.50 -31.89
C PHE A 12 -26.96 8.91 -33.30
N PHE A 13 -27.10 9.77 -34.32
CA PHE A 13 -27.23 9.32 -35.71
C PHE A 13 -25.90 8.80 -36.25
N ILE A 14 -24.79 9.46 -35.92
CA ILE A 14 -23.43 9.04 -36.31
C ILE A 14 -23.11 7.65 -35.70
N ALA A 15 -23.44 7.43 -34.43
CA ALA A 15 -23.24 6.14 -33.77
C ALA A 15 -24.11 5.01 -34.34
N ILE A 16 -25.32 5.32 -34.81
CA ILE A 16 -26.20 4.33 -35.47
C ILE A 16 -25.66 3.97 -36.87
N TYR A 17 -25.20 4.96 -37.64
CA TYR A 17 -24.62 4.76 -38.96
C TYR A 17 -23.34 3.91 -38.90
N MET A 18 -22.41 4.24 -37.98
CA MET A 18 -21.17 3.47 -37.76
C MET A 18 -21.41 2.05 -37.22
N ALA A 19 -22.50 1.82 -36.48
CA ALA A 19 -22.80 0.48 -35.98
C ALA A 19 -23.47 -0.41 -37.04
N ASN A 20 -24.29 0.17 -37.91
CA ASN A 20 -24.90 -0.54 -39.04
C ASN A 20 -23.86 -1.01 -40.05
N SER A 21 -22.75 -0.27 -40.25
CA SER A 21 -21.63 -0.71 -41.10
C SER A 21 -20.85 -1.91 -40.54
N HIS A 22 -21.01 -2.22 -39.25
CA HIS A 22 -20.40 -3.38 -38.60
C HIS A 22 -21.42 -4.51 -38.31
N GLY A 23 -22.59 -4.49 -38.96
CA GLY A 23 -23.61 -5.55 -38.83
C GLY A 23 -24.36 -5.56 -37.49
N LEU A 24 -24.23 -4.52 -36.66
CA LEU A 24 -24.89 -4.43 -35.37
C LEU A 24 -26.21 -3.66 -35.48
N THR A 25 -27.32 -4.29 -35.10
CA THR A 25 -28.63 -3.64 -35.14
C THR A 25 -28.71 -2.46 -34.16
N SER A 26 -29.36 -1.36 -34.60
CA SER A 26 -29.51 -0.12 -33.82
C SER A 26 -30.09 -0.33 -32.41
N ARG A 27 -30.88 -1.39 -32.20
CA ARG A 27 -31.43 -1.78 -30.90
C ARG A 27 -30.35 -2.19 -29.90
N ILE A 28 -29.32 -2.90 -30.35
CA ILE A 28 -28.20 -3.36 -29.51
C ILE A 28 -27.34 -2.17 -29.08
N VAL A 29 -27.05 -1.25 -30.01
CA VAL A 29 -26.26 -0.03 -29.76
C VAL A 29 -26.92 0.84 -28.70
N LYS A 30 -28.25 1.03 -28.80
CA LYS A 30 -29.04 1.78 -27.80
C LYS A 30 -28.99 1.13 -26.42
N LYS A 31 -29.11 -0.20 -26.35
CA LYS A 31 -28.96 -0.96 -25.08
C LYS A 31 -27.56 -0.84 -24.50
N GLN A 32 -26.52 -0.92 -25.32
CA GLN A 32 -25.13 -0.74 -24.88
C GLN A 32 -24.85 0.68 -24.40
N ALA A 33 -25.37 1.71 -25.09
CA ALA A 33 -25.24 3.11 -24.67
C ALA A 33 -25.94 3.37 -23.31
N ALA A 34 -27.14 2.83 -23.12
CA ALA A 34 -27.86 2.90 -21.86
C ALA A 34 -27.10 2.18 -20.73
N ALA A 35 -26.57 0.98 -20.98
CA ALA A 35 -25.75 0.24 -20.02
C ALA A 35 -24.47 1.00 -19.62
N ARG A 36 -23.78 1.63 -20.60
CA ARG A 36 -22.60 2.48 -20.34
C ARG A 36 -22.95 3.70 -19.49
N LYS A 37 -24.10 4.35 -19.72
CA LYS A 37 -24.56 5.49 -18.92
C LYS A 37 -24.84 5.10 -17.47
N LEU A 38 -25.44 3.94 -17.24
CA LEU A 38 -25.70 3.41 -15.90
C LEU A 38 -24.41 2.96 -15.18
N ALA A 39 -23.43 2.42 -15.91
CA ALA A 39 -22.15 1.98 -15.34
C ALA A 39 -21.22 3.13 -14.92
N LYS A 40 -21.29 4.29 -15.57
CA LYS A 40 -20.42 5.45 -15.28
C LYS A 40 -20.52 5.94 -13.83
N ASN A 41 -21.69 5.82 -13.20
CA ASN A 41 -21.91 6.25 -11.81
C ASN A 41 -21.75 5.12 -10.78
N LYS A 42 -21.84 3.84 -11.19
CA LYS A 42 -21.64 2.69 -10.29
C LYS A 42 -20.21 2.63 -9.69
N LYS A 43 -19.19 3.09 -10.42
CA LYS A 43 -17.80 3.13 -9.92
C LYS A 43 -17.56 4.16 -8.81
N LYS A 44 -18.38 5.22 -8.73
CA LYS A 44 -18.33 6.18 -7.61
C LYS A 44 -19.00 5.63 -6.35
N ALA A 45 -20.08 4.85 -6.50
CA ALA A 45 -20.75 4.20 -5.38
C ALA A 45 -19.94 3.06 -4.74
N ALA A 46 -19.01 2.46 -5.48
CA ALA A 46 -18.08 1.44 -4.99
C ALA A 46 -16.79 2.03 -4.37
N GLN A 47 -16.67 3.36 -4.24
CA GLN A 47 -15.71 3.92 -3.30
C GLN A 47 -16.19 3.49 -1.91
N VAL A 48 -15.61 2.39 -1.43
CA VAL A 48 -15.69 1.94 -0.04
C VAL A 48 -15.69 3.17 0.86
N TYR A 49 -16.56 3.16 1.88
CA TYR A 49 -16.64 4.14 2.96
C TYR A 49 -15.25 4.36 3.56
N ILE A 50 -14.46 5.18 2.90
CA ILE A 50 -13.26 5.79 3.44
C ILE A 50 -13.88 6.95 4.18
N GLY A 51 -13.87 6.87 5.51
CA GLY A 51 -14.41 7.91 6.38
C GLY A 51 -13.92 9.30 5.97
N ASN A 52 -14.55 10.32 6.54
CA ASN A 52 -14.49 11.74 6.19
C ASN A 52 -13.07 12.40 6.30
N GLU A 53 -12.04 11.76 5.76
CA GLU A 53 -10.65 12.15 5.83
C GLU A 53 -10.26 12.94 4.58
N ASN A 54 -9.70 14.13 4.80
CA ASN A 54 -9.21 15.01 3.76
C ASN A 54 -8.13 14.30 2.90
N PRO A 55 -8.22 14.35 1.55
CA PRO A 55 -7.20 13.79 0.64
C PRO A 55 -5.76 14.20 0.96
N GLN A 56 -5.56 15.41 1.51
CA GLN A 56 -4.24 15.88 1.93
C GLN A 56 -3.67 15.06 3.10
N VAL A 57 -4.51 14.72 4.08
CA VAL A 57 -4.12 13.93 5.25
C VAL A 57 -3.69 12.53 4.84
N ARG A 58 -4.40 11.93 3.86
CA ARG A 58 -4.05 10.61 3.29
C ARG A 58 -2.72 10.60 2.54
N LYS A 59 -2.43 11.66 1.78
CA LYS A 59 -1.13 11.81 1.11
C LYS A 59 -0.01 11.95 2.13
N ASN A 60 -0.26 12.72 3.20
CA ASN A 60 0.70 12.94 4.28
C ASN A 60 0.98 11.68 5.09
N THR A 61 -0.01 10.83 5.37
CA THR A 61 0.22 9.53 6.05
C THR A 61 1.05 8.58 5.19
N SER A 62 0.73 8.48 3.89
CA SER A 62 1.53 7.70 2.93
C SER A 62 2.97 8.21 2.80
N TYR A 63 3.17 9.54 2.84
CA TYR A 63 4.49 10.15 2.80
C TYR A 63 5.29 9.85 4.07
N LYS A 64 4.71 10.05 5.25
CA LYS A 64 5.33 9.73 6.56
C LYS A 64 5.68 8.24 6.67
N GLN A 65 4.82 7.36 6.20
CA GLN A 65 5.09 5.92 6.17
C GLN A 65 6.25 5.57 5.22
N ARG A 66 6.38 6.27 4.09
CA ARG A 66 7.50 6.09 3.14
C ARG A 66 8.82 6.60 3.70
N THR A 67 8.83 7.78 4.33
CA THR A 67 10.04 8.32 4.96
C THR A 67 10.49 7.45 6.11
N GLN A 68 9.57 7.06 7.00
CA GLN A 68 9.85 6.16 8.11
C GLN A 68 10.37 4.79 7.62
N TYR A 69 9.77 4.23 6.57
CA TYR A 69 10.26 3.00 5.94
C TYR A 69 11.68 3.16 5.37
N PHE A 70 11.96 4.27 4.71
CA PHE A 70 13.26 4.56 4.11
C PHE A 70 14.35 4.80 5.16
N GLU A 71 14.05 5.56 6.21
CA GLU A 71 14.91 5.79 7.36
C GLU A 71 15.22 4.48 8.10
N ASN A 72 14.19 3.66 8.34
CA ASN A 72 14.38 2.32 8.89
C ASN A 72 15.29 1.48 7.98
N LYS A 73 15.09 1.51 6.66
CA LYS A 73 15.92 0.76 5.71
C LYS A 73 17.38 1.23 5.69
N LYS A 74 17.64 2.54 5.85
CA LYS A 74 19.01 3.08 5.98
C LYS A 74 19.65 2.74 7.32
N ASN A 75 18.87 2.80 8.40
CA ASN A 75 19.33 2.52 9.76
C ASN A 75 19.48 1.02 10.05
N PHE A 76 18.88 0.15 9.22
CA PHE A 76 19.11 -1.28 9.31
C PHE A 76 20.55 -1.59 8.90
N PRO A 77 21.35 -2.25 9.76
CA PRO A 77 22.70 -2.66 9.39
C PRO A 77 22.64 -3.53 8.13
N LYS A 78 23.61 -3.35 7.21
CA LYS A 78 23.77 -4.19 6.01
C LYS A 78 23.66 -5.65 6.46
N LYS A 79 22.86 -6.45 5.73
CA LYS A 79 22.35 -7.77 6.15
C LYS A 79 23.40 -8.79 6.63
N LYS A 80 24.70 -8.51 6.49
CA LYS A 80 25.80 -9.39 6.87
C LYS A 80 26.72 -8.67 7.87
N LEU A 81 27.01 -9.34 8.98
CA LEU A 81 28.02 -8.91 9.94
C LEU A 81 29.40 -8.96 9.27
N PRO A 82 30.31 -8.01 9.57
CA PRO A 82 31.67 -8.01 9.02
C PRO A 82 32.42 -9.30 9.39
N THR A 83 32.15 -9.86 10.56
CA THR A 83 32.73 -11.12 11.04
C THR A 83 31.69 -11.91 11.83
N LYS A 84 31.91 -13.22 12.01
CA LYS A 84 31.08 -14.08 12.87
C LYS A 84 31.68 -14.30 14.27
N LYS A 85 32.90 -13.82 14.52
CA LYS A 85 33.60 -13.99 15.80
C LYS A 85 33.04 -13.00 16.83
N VAL A 86 32.62 -13.49 17.99
CA VAL A 86 31.95 -12.69 19.02
C VAL A 86 32.86 -11.60 19.56
N ASP A 87 34.11 -11.94 19.92
CA ASP A 87 35.08 -11.00 20.51
C ASP A 87 35.31 -9.78 19.60
N LYS A 88 35.53 -10.02 18.31
CA LYS A 88 35.69 -8.95 17.31
C LYS A 88 34.45 -8.07 17.19
N LEU A 89 33.25 -8.64 17.34
CA LEU A 89 32.00 -7.88 17.28
C LEU A 89 31.79 -7.02 18.53
N ILE A 90 32.29 -7.44 19.69
CA ILE A 90 32.32 -6.66 20.93
C ILE A 90 33.36 -5.53 20.80
N GLU A 91 34.57 -5.83 20.34
CA GLU A 91 35.64 -4.84 20.08
C GLU A 91 35.19 -3.73 19.12
N MET A 92 34.49 -4.10 18.04
CA MET A 92 33.93 -3.13 17.09
C MET A 92 32.73 -2.33 17.65
N GLY A 93 32.27 -2.63 18.87
CA GLY A 93 31.12 -1.99 19.50
C GLY A 93 29.78 -2.32 18.84
N ILE A 94 29.70 -3.42 18.09
CA ILE A 94 28.46 -3.88 17.44
C ILE A 94 27.57 -4.60 18.46
N LEU A 95 28.20 -5.44 19.28
CA LEU A 95 27.56 -6.15 20.38
C LEU A 95 27.87 -5.48 21.72
N ASP A 96 26.95 -5.63 22.64
CA ASP A 96 27.13 -5.40 24.07
C ASP A 96 27.83 -6.60 24.71
N GLU A 97 28.37 -6.45 25.92
CA GLU A 97 29.08 -7.52 26.64
C GLU A 97 28.20 -8.76 26.87
N ARG A 98 26.88 -8.54 26.99
CA ARG A 98 25.86 -9.58 27.13
C ARG A 98 25.49 -10.30 25.82
N GLY A 99 26.03 -9.85 24.67
CA GLY A 99 25.76 -10.42 23.35
C GLY A 99 24.60 -9.80 22.57
N PHE A 100 24.00 -8.70 23.05
CA PHE A 100 22.95 -7.98 22.34
C PHE A 100 23.49 -6.98 21.32
N PHE A 101 22.77 -6.71 20.23
CA PHE A 101 23.16 -5.60 19.33
C PHE A 101 22.84 -4.25 19.97
N LYS A 102 23.83 -3.35 20.02
CA LYS A 102 23.63 -1.99 20.57
C LYS A 102 22.59 -1.18 19.78
N LYS A 103 22.41 -1.48 18.48
CA LYS A 103 21.43 -0.80 17.62
C LYS A 103 20.60 -1.80 16.81
N GLY A 104 19.31 -1.49 16.67
CA GLY A 104 18.37 -2.18 15.79
C GLY A 104 17.82 -3.50 16.37
N LYS A 105 18.66 -4.54 16.46
CA LYS A 105 18.19 -5.89 16.80
C LYS A 105 18.24 -6.16 18.31
N LYS A 106 17.08 -6.32 18.94
CA LYS A 106 16.94 -6.70 20.36
C LYS A 106 17.22 -8.19 20.64
N LYS A 107 17.58 -8.96 19.63
CA LYS A 107 17.86 -10.40 19.73
C LYS A 107 19.32 -10.61 20.11
N ASN A 108 19.59 -11.48 21.07
CA ASN A 108 20.94 -11.83 21.48
C ASN A 108 21.60 -12.67 20.38
N PHE A 109 22.83 -12.32 20.02
CA PHE A 109 23.60 -13.02 18.97
C PHE A 109 24.18 -14.35 19.45
N ILE A 110 24.50 -14.46 20.74
CA ILE A 110 25.11 -15.63 21.38
C ILE A 110 24.03 -16.69 21.61
N THR A 111 23.03 -16.37 22.43
CA THR A 111 21.96 -17.30 22.81
C THR A 111 20.96 -17.52 21.68
N LYS A 112 20.92 -16.64 20.68
CA LYS A 112 19.91 -16.63 19.60
C LYS A 112 18.47 -16.53 20.14
N THR A 113 18.29 -16.11 21.39
CA THR A 113 16.99 -15.82 22.01
C THR A 113 16.88 -14.31 22.27
N MET A 114 15.80 -13.88 22.90
CA MET A 114 15.61 -12.48 23.33
C MET A 114 16.16 -12.22 24.74
N LEU A 115 16.83 -13.22 25.31
CA LEU A 115 17.35 -13.23 26.66
C LEU A 115 18.87 -13.43 26.64
N ASP A 116 19.55 -12.90 27.64
CA ASP A 116 20.93 -13.27 27.96
C ASP A 116 21.00 -14.61 28.71
N GLU A 117 22.21 -15.03 29.04
CA GLU A 117 22.46 -16.27 29.79
C GLU A 117 21.86 -16.23 31.20
N LYS A 118 21.58 -15.03 31.73
CA LYS A 118 20.97 -14.81 33.04
C LYS A 118 19.44 -14.74 32.97
N GLY A 119 18.83 -14.90 31.78
CA GLY A 119 17.39 -14.83 31.58
C GLY A 119 16.81 -13.41 31.54
N LEU A 120 17.65 -12.39 31.38
CA LEU A 120 17.26 -10.99 31.28
C LEU A 120 17.23 -10.55 29.81
N ASP A 121 16.27 -9.69 29.48
CA ASP A 121 16.15 -9.14 28.14
C ASP A 121 17.11 -7.96 27.90
N PHE A 122 17.01 -7.36 26.71
CA PHE A 122 17.81 -6.20 26.33
C PHE A 122 17.76 -5.05 27.36
N TYR A 123 16.61 -4.88 28.02
CA TYR A 123 16.36 -3.83 29.02
C TYR A 123 16.70 -4.27 30.45
N GLY A 124 17.20 -5.48 30.64
CA GLY A 124 17.51 -6.02 31.98
C GLY A 124 16.27 -6.52 32.72
N MET A 125 15.18 -6.81 32.01
CA MET A 125 13.95 -7.34 32.61
C MET A 125 13.79 -8.83 32.29
N PRO A 126 13.32 -9.66 33.23
CA PRO A 126 12.95 -11.04 32.91
C PRO A 126 11.77 -11.04 31.93
N ARG A 127 11.81 -11.91 30.91
CA ARG A 127 10.64 -12.17 30.05
C ARG A 127 9.89 -13.36 30.60
N SER A 128 8.58 -13.17 30.83
CA SER A 128 7.62 -14.25 31.09
C SER A 128 7.52 -15.21 29.92
#